data_AF-A0A269PTE1-F1
#
_entry.id   AF-A0A269PTE1-F1
#
_cell.length_a   1.000
_cell.length_b   1.000
_cell.length_c   1.000
_cell.angle_alpha   90.00
_cell.angle_beta   90.00
_cell.angle_gamma   90.00
#
_symmetry.space_group_name_H-M   'P 1'
#
loop_
_entity.id
_entity.type
_entity.pdbx_description
1 polymer ?
#
loop_
_entity_poly.entity_id
_entity_poly.type
_entity_poly.pdbx_seq_one_letter_code
_entity_poly.pdbx_strand_id
1 'polypeptide(L)'
;MHLINNMILLDEDNPIRRNLEVVDSKLSVKTESDLDYYLLSCSKAYSSLSTSIDKSKLSIQLLDYDYILKIESEQHAKSEYIELFIENSIIRVQSIYDRVLIFVNRLLELGISNESINHGLIVTNDNVKKYGLDSTLKSLNKTCNEYRNIRNTIIHHDRYTEENLDMLGVVHQAEHLSRIDGRKALIKEETLDNLTSEFMLDYQTDLQEYFEKIEAKLNAIYDKAMIVYATKKVAYNKYNNSSQGTQQSCAPA
;
A
#
# COMPACT_ATOMS: atom_id res chain seq x y z
N MET A 1 13.53 3.04 -6.70
CA MET A 1 12.37 2.51 -7.45
C MET A 1 12.76 1.15 -8.00
N HIS A 2 11.98 0.09 -7.74
CA HIS A 2 12.32 -1.28 -8.13
C HIS A 2 12.09 -1.52 -9.63
N LEU A 3 12.88 -2.40 -10.26
CA LEU A 3 12.82 -2.66 -11.73
C LEU A 3 11.46 -3.20 -12.21
N ILE A 4 10.73 -3.88 -11.32
CA ILE A 4 9.39 -4.41 -11.59
C ILE A 4 8.40 -3.34 -12.08
N ASN A 5 8.59 -2.08 -11.66
CA ASN A 5 7.75 -0.97 -12.10
C ASN A 5 7.74 -0.83 -13.62
N ASN A 6 8.94 -0.81 -14.20
CA ASN A 6 9.12 -0.67 -15.63
C ASN A 6 8.66 -1.93 -16.34
N MET A 7 8.94 -3.10 -15.75
CA MET A 7 8.56 -4.38 -16.31
C MET A 7 7.05 -4.56 -16.47
N ILE A 8 6.23 -4.03 -15.55
CA ILE A 8 4.77 -4.20 -15.58
C ILE A 8 4.08 -2.99 -16.22
N LEU A 9 4.36 -1.78 -15.73
CA LEU A 9 3.63 -0.57 -16.15
C LEU A 9 4.11 -0.02 -17.48
N LEU A 10 5.38 -0.24 -17.82
CA LEU A 10 5.98 0.16 -19.09
C LEU A 10 6.18 -1.03 -20.03
N ASP A 11 5.49 -2.15 -19.79
CA ASP A 11 5.52 -3.29 -20.70
C ASP A 11 5.01 -2.85 -22.09
N GLU A 12 5.82 -3.09 -23.13
CA GLU A 12 5.50 -2.76 -24.52
C GLU A 12 4.25 -3.49 -25.03
N ASP A 13 3.99 -4.71 -24.53
CA ASP A 13 2.85 -5.53 -24.92
C ASP A 13 1.58 -5.16 -24.14
N ASN A 14 1.64 -4.20 -23.21
CA ASN A 14 0.51 -3.81 -22.39
C ASN A 14 -0.61 -3.16 -23.23
N PRO A 15 -1.87 -3.63 -23.11
CA PRO A 15 -2.97 -3.08 -23.89
C PRO A 15 -3.24 -1.60 -23.60
N ILE A 16 -2.81 -1.04 -22.45
CA ILE A 16 -2.92 0.40 -22.16
C ILE A 16 -2.25 1.24 -23.26
N ARG A 17 -1.18 0.76 -23.90
CA ARG A 17 -0.44 1.49 -24.93
C ARG A 17 -1.14 1.51 -26.29
N ARG A 18 -1.95 0.49 -26.58
CA ARG A 18 -2.59 0.30 -27.90
C ARG A 18 -4.10 0.53 -27.89
N ASN A 19 -4.77 0.26 -26.78
CA ASN A 19 -6.22 0.09 -26.69
C ASN A 19 -6.85 0.96 -25.59
N LEU A 20 -6.19 2.05 -25.18
CA LEU A 20 -6.76 3.01 -24.24
C LEU A 20 -7.76 3.90 -24.97
N GLU A 21 -8.97 3.98 -24.43
CA GLU A 21 -10.06 4.78 -24.98
C GLU A 21 -10.81 5.53 -23.86
N VAL A 22 -11.55 6.55 -24.25
CA VAL A 22 -12.45 7.30 -23.36
C VAL A 22 -13.88 7.05 -23.82
N VAL A 23 -14.65 6.33 -23.01
CA VAL A 23 -16.06 6.02 -23.25
C VAL A 23 -16.89 6.64 -22.14
N ASP A 24 -17.87 7.48 -22.48
CA ASP A 24 -18.73 8.18 -21.52
C ASP A 24 -17.96 8.89 -20.39
N SER A 25 -16.89 9.61 -20.77
CA SER A 25 -15.98 10.31 -19.85
C SER A 25 -15.27 9.40 -18.84
N LYS A 26 -15.19 8.09 -19.12
CA LYS A 26 -14.45 7.11 -18.32
C LYS A 26 -13.33 6.51 -19.16
N LEU A 27 -12.17 6.31 -18.54
CA LEU A 27 -11.06 5.59 -19.15
C LEU A 27 -11.37 4.09 -19.17
N SER A 28 -11.38 3.49 -20.36
CA SER A 28 -11.43 2.04 -20.55
C SER A 28 -10.24 1.56 -21.37
N VAL A 29 -9.91 0.29 -21.19
CA VAL A 29 -8.87 -0.39 -21.97
C VAL A 29 -9.50 -1.65 -22.53
N LYS A 30 -9.61 -1.72 -23.85
CA LYS A 30 -10.15 -2.90 -24.52
C LYS A 30 -9.10 -4.02 -24.50
N THR A 31 -9.48 -5.19 -24.00
CA THR A 31 -8.63 -6.39 -23.99
C THR A 31 -9.10 -7.35 -25.08
N GLU A 32 -8.20 -7.73 -25.99
CA GLU A 32 -8.54 -8.56 -27.16
C GLU A 32 -8.02 -10.00 -27.03
N SER A 33 -7.18 -10.27 -26.03
CA SER A 33 -6.60 -11.58 -25.76
C SER A 33 -6.51 -11.86 -24.26
N ASP A 34 -6.33 -13.14 -23.90
CA ASP A 34 -6.06 -13.53 -22.51
C ASP A 34 -4.76 -12.89 -21.98
N LEU A 35 -3.77 -12.69 -22.84
CA LEU A 35 -2.55 -11.97 -22.50
C LEU A 35 -2.85 -10.50 -22.18
N ASP A 36 -3.69 -9.83 -22.96
CA ASP A 36 -4.11 -8.44 -22.67
C ASP A 36 -4.75 -8.35 -21.28
N TYR A 37 -5.67 -9.27 -20.99
CA TYR A 37 -6.32 -9.34 -19.69
C TYR A 37 -5.30 -9.55 -18.57
N TYR A 38 -4.38 -10.50 -18.74
CA TYR A 38 -3.31 -10.78 -17.78
C TYR A 38 -2.43 -9.55 -17.51
N LEU A 39 -1.90 -8.91 -18.56
CA LEU A 39 -1.02 -7.74 -18.45
C LEU A 39 -1.73 -6.56 -17.79
N LEU A 40 -2.98 -6.28 -18.18
CA LEU A 40 -3.79 -5.21 -17.60
C LEU A 40 -4.13 -5.48 -16.13
N SER A 41 -4.48 -6.73 -15.81
CA SER A 41 -4.79 -7.18 -14.44
C SER A 41 -3.58 -7.03 -13.51
N CYS A 42 -2.40 -7.48 -13.96
CA CYS A 42 -1.15 -7.29 -13.23
C CYS A 42 -0.81 -5.81 -13.05
N SER A 43 -1.02 -4.99 -14.10
CA SER A 43 -0.75 -3.54 -14.05
C SER A 43 -1.62 -2.82 -13.03
N LYS A 44 -2.93 -3.11 -13.01
CA LYS A 44 -3.86 -2.53 -12.04
C LYS A 44 -3.50 -2.94 -10.61
N ALA A 45 -3.22 -4.23 -10.39
CA ALA A 45 -2.88 -4.73 -9.06
C ALA A 45 -1.54 -4.17 -8.56
N TYR A 46 -0.52 -4.14 -9.43
CA TYR A 46 0.79 -3.55 -9.11
C TYR A 46 0.69 -2.05 -8.86
N SER A 47 -0.03 -1.29 -9.71
CA SER A 47 -0.25 0.15 -9.53
C SER A 47 -0.94 0.44 -8.19
N SER A 48 -1.93 -0.37 -7.80
CA SER A 48 -2.58 -0.27 -6.48
C SER A 48 -1.61 -0.53 -5.33
N LEU A 49 -0.69 -1.50 -5.47
CA LEU A 49 0.33 -1.80 -4.46
C LEU A 49 1.37 -0.67 -4.38
N SER A 50 1.93 -0.23 -5.51
CA SER A 50 2.90 0.88 -5.58
C SER A 50 2.34 2.15 -4.95
N THR A 51 1.11 2.52 -5.32
CA THR A 51 0.43 3.69 -4.74
C THR A 51 0.22 3.56 -3.24
N SER A 52 -0.01 2.34 -2.72
CA SER A 52 -0.17 2.10 -1.28
C SER A 52 1.13 2.36 -0.52
N ILE A 53 2.28 2.01 -1.12
CA ILE A 53 3.62 2.25 -0.56
C ILE A 53 3.90 3.75 -0.55
N ASP A 54 3.66 4.43 -1.68
CA ASP A 54 3.89 5.87 -1.80
C ASP A 54 2.99 6.66 -0.84
N LYS A 55 1.72 6.26 -0.68
CA LYS A 55 0.82 6.84 0.32
C LYS A 55 1.27 6.61 1.75
N SER A 56 1.92 5.48 2.05
CA SER A 56 2.45 5.18 3.38
C SER A 56 3.67 6.04 3.69
N LYS A 57 4.58 6.22 2.71
CA LYS A 57 5.68 7.18 2.82
C LYS A 57 5.17 8.59 3.05
N LEU A 58 4.20 9.02 2.24
CA LEU A 58 3.61 10.35 2.37
C LEU A 58 2.97 10.55 3.74
N SER A 59 2.23 9.57 4.27
CA SER A 59 1.64 9.70 5.62
C SER A 59 2.70 9.84 6.71
N ILE A 60 3.82 9.11 6.61
CA ILE A 60 4.93 9.24 7.57
C ILE A 60 5.60 10.62 7.43
N GLN A 61 5.77 11.13 6.19
CA GLN A 61 6.31 12.48 5.95
C GLN A 61 5.40 13.59 6.49
N LEU A 62 4.08 13.36 6.52
CA LEU A 62 3.12 14.30 7.08
C LEU A 62 3.10 14.32 8.62
N LEU A 63 3.83 13.41 9.28
CA LEU A 63 4.17 13.51 10.71
C LEU A 63 5.29 14.54 10.94
N ASP A 64 5.07 15.74 10.41
CA ASP A 64 5.98 16.88 10.55
C ASP A 64 5.28 17.94 11.41
N TYR A 65 5.89 18.25 12.55
CA TYR A 65 5.31 19.22 13.48
C TYR A 65 5.22 20.62 12.86
N ASP A 66 6.19 21.03 12.05
CA ASP A 66 6.16 22.33 11.38
C ASP A 66 5.02 22.43 10.37
N TYR A 67 4.63 21.30 9.78
CA TYR A 67 3.44 21.22 8.93
C TYR A 67 2.17 21.38 9.75
N ILE A 68 2.05 20.70 10.90
CA ILE A 68 0.89 20.81 11.79
C ILE A 68 0.75 22.22 12.38
N LEU A 69 1.86 22.87 12.73
CA LEU A 69 1.87 24.25 13.22
C LEU A 69 1.22 25.25 12.26
N LYS A 70 1.30 24.99 10.95
CA LYS A 70 0.74 25.84 9.88
C LYS A 70 -0.77 25.61 9.67
N ILE A 71 -1.35 24.58 10.30
CA ILE A 71 -2.77 24.31 10.23
C ILE A 71 -3.48 25.28 11.19
N GLU A 72 -4.06 26.34 10.63
CA GLU A 72 -4.92 27.26 11.38
C GLU A 72 -6.32 26.64 11.53
N SER A 73 -6.73 26.37 12.77
CA SER A 73 -8.06 25.84 13.08
C SER A 73 -8.58 26.42 14.40
N GLU A 74 -9.75 27.03 14.34
CA GLU A 74 -10.50 27.46 15.53
C GLU A 74 -11.34 26.34 16.13
N GLN A 75 -11.55 25.25 15.38
CA GLN A 75 -12.49 24.17 15.74
C GLN A 75 -11.81 22.96 16.37
N HIS A 76 -10.53 22.75 16.06
CA HIS A 76 -9.79 21.56 16.45
C HIS A 76 -8.46 21.92 17.09
N ALA A 77 -8.11 21.22 18.15
CA ALA A 77 -6.79 21.36 18.77
C ALA A 77 -5.71 20.71 17.89
N LYS A 78 -4.47 21.18 18.01
CA LYS A 78 -3.31 20.59 17.30
C LYS A 78 -3.16 19.09 17.60
N SER A 79 -3.48 18.66 18.82
CA SER A 79 -3.46 17.25 19.23
C SER A 79 -4.36 16.36 18.39
N GLU A 80 -5.53 16.84 17.96
CA GLU A 80 -6.45 16.07 17.11
C GLU A 80 -5.83 15.77 15.73
N TYR A 81 -5.08 16.73 15.18
CA TYR A 81 -4.36 16.52 13.92
C TYR A 81 -3.19 15.55 14.09
N ILE A 82 -2.46 15.62 15.21
CA ILE A 82 -1.36 14.71 15.52
C ILE A 82 -1.89 13.27 15.60
N GLU A 83 -2.94 13.05 16.38
CA GLU A 83 -3.62 11.75 16.51
C GLU A 83 -4.08 11.23 15.13
N LEU A 84 -4.75 12.08 14.35
CA LEU A 84 -5.20 11.75 13.00
C LEU A 84 -4.04 11.31 12.09
N PHE A 85 -2.92 12.02 12.07
CA PHE A 85 -1.78 11.66 11.20
C PHE A 85 -1.07 10.38 11.65
N ILE A 86 -0.97 10.16 12.96
CA ILE A 86 -0.38 8.94 13.54
C ILE A 86 -1.21 7.72 13.13
N GLU A 87 -2.53 7.76 13.38
CA GLU A 87 -3.44 6.68 13.04
C GLU A 87 -3.45 6.38 11.55
N ASN A 88 -3.50 7.44 10.74
CA ASN A 88 -3.47 7.34 9.29
C ASN A 88 -2.21 6.65 8.78
N SER A 89 -1.06 6.89 9.41
CA SER A 89 0.21 6.28 9.05
C SER A 89 0.23 4.79 9.39
N ILE A 90 -0.19 4.41 10.61
CA ILE A 90 -0.29 3.01 11.03
C ILE A 90 -1.20 2.20 10.10
N ILE A 91 -2.41 2.72 9.82
CA ILE A 91 -3.40 2.04 8.98
C ILE A 91 -2.85 1.80 7.57
N ARG A 92 -2.22 2.82 6.98
CA ARG A 92 -1.68 2.74 5.60
C ARG A 92 -0.57 1.71 5.50
N VAL A 93 0.40 1.73 6.42
CA VAL A 93 1.51 0.79 6.41
C VAL A 93 1.02 -0.66 6.51
N GLN A 94 -0.01 -0.94 7.32
CA GLN A 94 -0.57 -2.29 7.40
C GLN A 94 -1.35 -2.72 6.17
N SER A 95 -2.03 -1.80 5.51
CA SER A 95 -2.81 -2.09 4.30
C SER A 95 -1.96 -2.57 3.11
N ILE A 96 -0.63 -2.35 3.16
CA ILE A 96 0.32 -2.81 2.13
C ILE A 96 0.21 -4.32 1.95
N TYR A 97 0.10 -5.08 3.04
CA TYR A 97 0.11 -6.54 2.95
C TYR A 97 -1.08 -7.10 2.17
N ASP A 98 -2.27 -6.54 2.39
CA ASP A 98 -3.48 -6.93 1.66
C ASP A 98 -3.32 -6.66 0.16
N ARG A 99 -2.69 -5.53 -0.20
CA ARG A 99 -2.38 -5.20 -1.61
C ARG A 99 -1.34 -6.13 -2.22
N VAL A 100 -0.38 -6.62 -1.44
CA VAL A 100 0.56 -7.65 -1.88
C VAL A 100 -0.17 -8.96 -2.18
N LEU A 101 -1.10 -9.38 -1.32
CA LEU A 101 -1.88 -10.60 -1.56
C LEU A 101 -2.73 -10.50 -2.83
N ILE A 102 -3.38 -9.35 -3.06
CA ILE A 102 -4.11 -9.08 -4.31
C ILE A 102 -3.17 -9.13 -5.52
N PHE A 103 -1.99 -8.52 -5.41
CA PHE A 103 -1.00 -8.55 -6.49
C PHE A 103 -0.57 -9.97 -6.83
N VAL A 104 -0.21 -10.79 -5.83
CA VAL A 104 0.18 -12.20 -6.05
C VAL A 104 -0.96 -13.02 -6.65
N ASN A 105 -2.21 -12.81 -6.20
CA ASN A 105 -3.38 -13.47 -6.77
C ASN A 105 -3.54 -13.18 -8.26
N ARG A 106 -3.35 -11.92 -8.69
CA ARG A 106 -3.42 -11.55 -10.11
C ARG A 106 -2.20 -12.01 -10.90
N LEU A 107 -1.02 -11.92 -10.32
CA LEU A 107 0.25 -12.33 -10.95
C LEU A 107 0.27 -13.82 -11.31
N LEU A 108 -0.30 -14.67 -10.46
CA LEU A 108 -0.38 -16.11 -10.67
C LEU A 108 -1.72 -16.58 -11.27
N GLU A 109 -2.70 -15.69 -11.39
CA GLU A 109 -4.05 -15.95 -11.88
C GLU A 109 -4.77 -17.04 -11.07
N LEU A 110 -4.74 -16.93 -9.74
CA LEU A 110 -5.31 -17.96 -8.86
C LEU A 110 -6.85 -17.98 -8.86
N GLY A 111 -7.49 -16.99 -9.48
CA GLY A 111 -8.96 -16.93 -9.63
C GLY A 111 -9.73 -16.60 -8.35
N ILE A 112 -9.05 -16.10 -7.31
CA ILE A 112 -9.68 -15.81 -6.02
C ILE A 112 -10.32 -14.41 -6.08
N SER A 113 -11.57 -14.28 -5.62
CA SER A 113 -12.23 -12.97 -5.51
C SER A 113 -11.54 -12.11 -4.45
N ASN A 114 -11.47 -10.80 -4.65
CA ASN A 114 -10.70 -9.91 -3.75
C ASN A 114 -11.19 -9.99 -2.30
N GLU A 115 -12.49 -10.23 -2.10
CA GLU A 115 -13.17 -10.32 -0.81
C GLU A 115 -12.81 -11.61 -0.05
N SER A 116 -12.36 -12.64 -0.77
CA SER A 116 -12.03 -13.96 -0.21
C SER A 116 -10.52 -14.14 0.01
N ILE A 117 -9.70 -13.19 -0.48
CA ILE A 117 -8.25 -13.25 -0.34
C ILE A 117 -7.87 -13.13 1.12
N ASN A 118 -7.14 -14.11 1.61
CA ASN A 118 -6.53 -14.09 2.93
C ASN A 118 -5.14 -14.72 2.88
N HIS A 119 -4.33 -14.43 3.89
CA HIS A 119 -2.96 -14.91 4.00
C HIS A 119 -2.85 -16.42 3.78
N GLY A 120 -3.65 -17.20 4.54
CA GLY A 120 -3.59 -18.66 4.54
C GLY A 120 -3.82 -19.23 3.15
N LEU A 121 -4.89 -18.79 2.49
CA LEU A 121 -5.30 -19.28 1.19
C LEU A 121 -4.24 -19.03 0.10
N ILE A 122 -3.57 -17.87 0.13
CA ILE A 122 -2.49 -17.55 -0.82
C ILE A 122 -1.24 -18.38 -0.52
N VAL A 123 -0.75 -18.42 0.73
CA VAL A 123 0.54 -19.08 1.03
C VAL A 123 0.47 -20.61 0.97
N THR A 124 -0.71 -21.21 1.05
CA THR A 124 -0.89 -22.66 0.88
C THR A 124 -1.00 -23.09 -0.57
N ASN A 125 -1.21 -22.15 -1.51
CA ASN A 125 -1.40 -22.47 -2.92
C ASN A 125 -0.12 -23.03 -3.58
N ASP A 126 -0.26 -24.08 -4.37
CA ASP A 126 0.88 -24.77 -4.96
C ASP A 126 1.60 -23.93 -6.03
N ASN A 127 0.89 -23.08 -6.77
CA ASN A 127 1.53 -22.15 -7.70
C ASN A 127 2.35 -21.09 -6.96
N VAL A 128 1.90 -20.65 -5.79
CA VAL A 128 2.66 -19.70 -4.94
C VAL A 128 3.94 -20.37 -4.42
N LYS A 129 3.84 -21.61 -3.93
CA LYS A 129 5.00 -22.39 -3.46
C LYS A 129 5.98 -22.72 -4.58
N LYS A 130 5.48 -23.04 -5.78
CA LYS A 130 6.31 -23.35 -6.96
C LYS A 130 7.31 -22.24 -7.29
N TYR A 131 6.90 -20.98 -7.13
CA TYR A 131 7.78 -19.82 -7.34
C TYR A 131 8.48 -19.35 -6.05
N GLY A 132 8.31 -20.08 -4.95
CA GLY A 132 8.87 -19.78 -3.63
C GLY A 132 8.41 -18.43 -3.07
N LEU A 133 7.21 -17.99 -3.44
CA LEU A 133 6.61 -16.74 -2.94
C LEU A 133 6.02 -16.91 -1.54
N ASP A 134 5.70 -18.15 -1.13
CA ASP A 134 5.07 -18.44 0.16
C ASP A 134 5.97 -18.04 1.35
N SER A 135 7.26 -18.35 1.29
CA SER A 135 8.23 -18.02 2.34
C SER A 135 8.43 -16.51 2.47
N THR A 136 8.53 -15.79 1.34
CA THR A 136 8.64 -14.33 1.32
C THR A 136 7.37 -13.65 1.82
N LEU A 137 6.20 -14.19 1.45
CA LEU A 137 4.90 -13.69 1.93
C LEU A 137 4.72 -13.91 3.43
N LYS A 138 5.16 -15.05 3.97
CA LYS A 138 5.16 -15.31 5.42
C LYS A 138 6.09 -14.35 6.16
N SER A 139 7.30 -14.10 5.63
CA SER A 139 8.23 -13.14 6.23
C SER A 139 7.66 -11.72 6.23
N LEU A 140 7.03 -11.29 5.12
CA LEU A 140 6.40 -9.98 5.06
C LEU A 140 5.21 -9.89 6.01
N ASN A 141 4.32 -10.90 6.02
CA ASN A 141 3.17 -10.94 6.94
C ASN A 141 3.63 -10.80 8.40
N LYS A 142 4.69 -11.51 8.79
CA LYS A 142 5.23 -11.42 10.15
C LYS A 142 5.62 -9.99 10.51
N THR A 143 6.31 -9.30 9.60
CA THR A 143 6.73 -7.90 9.77
C THR A 143 5.51 -6.99 9.87
N CYS A 144 4.57 -7.08 8.91
CA CYS A 144 3.36 -6.25 8.91
C CYS A 144 2.45 -6.44 10.14
N ASN A 145 2.58 -7.57 10.84
CA ASN A 145 1.78 -7.85 12.04
C ASN A 145 2.38 -7.26 13.33
N GLU A 146 3.57 -6.65 13.31
CA GLU A 146 4.17 -6.03 14.50
C GLU A 146 3.27 -4.95 15.11
N TYR A 147 2.60 -4.16 14.26
CA TYR A 147 1.64 -3.13 14.70
C TYR A 147 0.18 -3.61 14.71
N ARG A 148 -0.11 -4.89 14.41
CA ARG A 148 -1.49 -5.37 14.16
C ARG A 148 -2.45 -5.01 15.30
N ASN A 149 -1.98 -5.20 16.54
CA ASN A 149 -2.79 -4.94 17.73
C ASN A 149 -3.12 -3.45 17.83
N ILE A 150 -2.14 -2.57 17.61
CA ILE A 150 -2.30 -1.13 17.61
C ILE A 150 -3.35 -0.69 16.57
N ARG A 151 -3.24 -1.18 15.33
CA ARG A 151 -4.22 -0.89 14.27
C ARG A 151 -5.61 -1.41 14.60
N ASN A 152 -5.72 -2.59 15.19
CA ASN A 152 -7.02 -3.13 15.59
C ASN A 152 -7.65 -2.30 16.70
N THR A 153 -6.86 -1.77 17.63
CA THR A 153 -7.34 -0.79 18.63
C THR A 153 -7.86 0.47 17.94
N ILE A 154 -7.08 1.07 17.04
CA ILE A 154 -7.50 2.27 16.29
C ILE A 154 -8.83 2.05 15.55
N ILE A 155 -9.00 0.88 14.91
CA ILE A 155 -10.18 0.61 14.07
C ILE A 155 -11.41 0.15 14.86
N HIS A 156 -11.24 -0.46 16.04
CA HIS A 156 -12.35 -1.05 16.80
C HIS A 156 -12.65 -0.37 18.13
N HIS A 157 -11.73 0.42 18.69
CA HIS A 157 -11.81 1.00 20.03
C HIS A 157 -11.53 2.53 20.04
N ASP A 158 -11.92 3.20 18.96
CA ASP A 158 -12.00 4.65 18.75
C ASP A 158 -10.70 5.44 18.56
N ARG A 159 -9.54 5.09 19.16
CA ARG A 159 -8.29 5.85 18.92
C ARG A 159 -6.96 5.17 19.26
N TYR A 160 -5.85 5.71 18.75
CA TYR A 160 -4.49 5.40 19.20
C TYR A 160 -4.25 5.97 20.61
N THR A 161 -3.80 5.13 21.53
CA THR A 161 -3.50 5.53 22.91
C THR A 161 -2.09 5.15 23.31
N GLU A 162 -1.37 6.13 23.83
CA GLU A 162 -0.05 5.99 24.42
C GLU A 162 0.04 7.06 25.51
N GLU A 163 0.61 6.72 26.67
CA GLU A 163 0.59 7.60 27.86
C GLU A 163 1.11 9.01 27.56
N ASN A 164 2.19 9.12 26.77
CA ASN A 164 2.76 10.40 26.36
C ASN A 164 1.85 11.17 25.40
N LEU A 165 1.23 10.49 24.43
CA LEU A 165 0.29 11.12 23.49
C LEU A 165 -0.98 11.59 24.20
N ASP A 166 -1.54 10.77 25.10
CA ASP A 166 -2.72 11.11 25.88
C ASP A 166 -2.46 12.36 26.72
N MET A 167 -1.28 12.45 27.37
CA MET A 167 -0.90 13.62 28.16
C MET A 167 -0.68 14.86 27.30
N LEU A 168 0.03 14.74 26.17
CA LEU A 168 0.18 15.83 25.20
C LEU A 168 -1.18 16.30 24.68
N GLY A 169 -2.08 15.36 24.40
CA GLY A 169 -3.45 15.63 23.97
C GLY A 169 -4.23 16.47 24.98
N VAL A 170 -4.18 16.10 26.26
CA VAL A 170 -4.82 16.86 27.34
C VAL A 170 -4.25 18.28 27.46
N VAL A 171 -2.91 18.43 27.39
CA VAL A 171 -2.27 19.75 27.49
C VAL A 171 -2.64 20.64 26.31
N HIS A 172 -2.59 20.13 25.08
CA HIS A 172 -3.01 20.87 23.87
C HIS A 172 -4.47 21.27 23.93
N GLN A 173 -5.36 20.39 24.37
CA GLN A 173 -6.79 20.70 24.50
C GLN A 173 -7.01 21.82 25.53
N ALA A 174 -6.34 21.73 26.68
CA ALA A 174 -6.47 22.71 27.75
C ALA A 174 -5.91 24.09 27.34
N GLU A 175 -4.82 24.13 26.57
CA GLU A 175 -4.28 25.37 25.97
C GLU A 175 -5.23 25.96 24.92
N HIS A 176 -5.77 25.12 24.03
CA HIS A 176 -6.72 25.55 23.01
C HIS A 176 -7.98 26.18 23.62
N LEU A 177 -8.57 25.53 24.62
CA LEU A 177 -9.72 26.06 25.36
C LEU A 177 -9.38 27.33 26.15
N SER A 178 -8.18 27.38 26.76
CA SER A 178 -7.72 28.58 27.47
C SER A 178 -7.57 29.78 26.52
N ARG A 179 -7.08 29.57 25.30
CA ARG A 179 -6.96 30.59 24.26
C ARG A 179 -8.34 31.10 23.80
N ILE A 180 -9.30 30.21 23.60
CA ILE A 180 -10.69 30.57 23.23
C ILE A 180 -11.36 31.38 24.35
N ASP A 181 -11.21 30.95 25.61
CA ASP A 181 -11.79 31.61 26.78
C ASP A 181 -11.03 32.91 27.19
N GLY A 182 -9.95 33.28 26.50
CA GLY A 182 -9.11 34.43 26.85
C GLY A 182 -8.37 34.29 28.19
N ARG A 183 -8.14 33.06 28.66
CA ARG A 183 -7.39 32.76 29.89
C ARG A 183 -5.88 32.79 29.63
N LYS A 184 -5.11 32.88 30.72
CA LYS A 184 -3.65 32.80 30.66
C LYS A 184 -3.22 31.38 30.23
N ALA A 185 -2.20 31.31 29.37
CA ALA A 185 -1.55 30.07 28.99
C ALA A 185 -1.08 29.27 30.23
N LEU A 186 -1.26 27.96 30.19
CA LEU A 186 -0.90 27.00 31.24
C LEU A 186 0.61 26.74 31.22
N ILE A 187 1.19 26.65 30.02
CA ILE A 187 2.62 26.47 29.77
C ILE A 187 3.13 27.49 28.74
N LYS A 188 4.45 27.69 28.68
CA LYS A 188 5.07 28.47 27.60
C LYS A 188 4.88 27.72 26.28
N GLU A 189 4.42 28.44 25.25
CA GLU A 189 4.19 27.90 23.91
C GLU A 189 5.43 27.18 23.38
N GLU A 190 6.61 27.79 23.48
CA GLU A 190 7.89 27.17 23.10
C GLU A 190 8.16 25.82 23.80
N THR A 191 7.78 25.67 25.07
CA THR A 191 7.99 24.40 25.79
C THR A 191 7.04 23.32 25.29
N LEU A 192 5.78 23.66 25.04
CA LEU A 192 4.81 22.71 24.49
C LEU A 192 5.17 22.31 23.05
N ASP A 193 5.58 23.28 22.25
CA ASP A 193 6.00 23.06 20.86
C ASP A 193 7.23 22.14 20.79
N ASN A 194 8.25 22.38 21.63
CA ASN A 194 9.44 21.51 21.69
C ASN A 194 9.09 20.08 22.11
N LEU A 195 8.30 19.90 23.18
CA LEU A 195 7.89 18.57 23.66
C LEU A 195 7.09 17.81 22.59
N THR A 196 6.22 18.53 21.87
CA THR A 196 5.40 17.92 20.82
C THR A 196 6.23 17.55 19.60
N SER A 197 7.17 18.42 19.21
CA SER A 197 8.09 18.19 18.10
C SER A 197 8.99 16.98 18.37
N GLU A 198 9.56 16.88 19.57
CA GLU A 198 10.38 15.73 20.00
C GLU A 198 9.58 14.42 19.93
N PHE A 199 8.38 14.39 20.51
CA PHE A 199 7.49 13.22 20.45
C PHE A 199 7.17 12.80 19.01
N MET A 200 6.83 13.77 18.15
CA MET A 200 6.50 13.48 16.76
C MET A 200 7.69 12.98 15.96
N LEU A 201 8.89 13.51 16.20
CA LEU A 201 10.12 13.09 15.54
C LEU A 201 10.48 11.65 15.92
N ASP A 202 10.39 11.30 17.20
CA ASP A 202 10.62 9.94 17.68
C ASP A 202 9.64 8.97 17.00
N TYR A 203 8.36 9.32 17.01
CA TYR A 203 7.32 8.51 16.39
C TYR A 203 7.48 8.36 14.88
N GLN A 204 7.83 9.44 14.18
CA GLN A 204 8.14 9.43 12.75
C GLN A 204 9.33 8.50 12.45
N THR A 205 10.37 8.57 13.27
CA THR A 205 11.57 7.73 13.13
C THR A 205 11.22 6.25 13.31
N ASP A 206 10.49 5.90 14.36
CA ASP A 206 10.06 4.52 14.62
C ASP A 206 9.22 3.96 13.46
N LEU A 207 8.25 4.73 12.97
CA LEU A 207 7.43 4.32 11.83
C LEU A 207 8.23 4.21 10.53
N GLN A 208 9.20 5.10 10.31
CA GLN A 208 10.07 5.06 9.15
C GLN A 208 10.93 3.79 9.16
N GLU A 209 11.56 3.46 10.29
CA GLU A 209 12.34 2.21 10.44
C GLU A 209 11.46 0.97 10.23
N TYR A 210 10.26 0.97 10.80
CA TYR A 210 9.30 -0.11 10.61
C TYR A 210 8.90 -0.27 9.12
N PHE A 211 8.64 0.84 8.44
CA PHE A 211 8.28 0.85 7.04
C PHE A 211 9.44 0.42 6.13
N GLU A 212 10.69 0.78 6.44
CA GLU A 212 11.88 0.31 5.71
C GLU A 212 12.06 -1.22 5.80
N LYS A 213 11.76 -1.82 6.96
CA LYS A 213 11.74 -3.30 7.10
C LYS A 213 10.71 -3.91 6.16
N ILE A 214 9.54 -3.30 6.01
CA ILE A 214 8.50 -3.74 5.08
C ILE A 214 8.97 -3.62 3.63
N GLU A 215 9.55 -2.47 3.23
CA GLU A 215 10.07 -2.26 1.87
C GLU A 215 11.15 -3.28 1.51
N ALA A 216 12.07 -3.58 2.44
CA ALA A 216 13.11 -4.57 2.22
C ALA A 216 12.53 -5.97 1.95
N LYS A 217 11.51 -6.39 2.71
CA LYS A 217 10.83 -7.67 2.48
C LYS A 217 10.00 -7.67 1.20
N LEU A 218 9.44 -6.53 0.82
CA LEU A 218 8.67 -6.37 -0.40
C LEU A 218 9.54 -6.45 -1.66
N ASN A 219 10.75 -5.89 -1.64
CA ASN A 219 11.70 -6.03 -2.75
C ASN A 219 12.01 -7.50 -3.06
N ALA A 220 12.16 -8.35 -2.04
CA ALA A 220 12.34 -9.79 -2.24
C ALA A 220 11.13 -10.47 -2.91
N ILE A 221 9.91 -9.96 -2.70
CA ILE A 221 8.71 -10.42 -3.41
C ILE A 221 8.74 -9.92 -4.85
N TYR A 222 9.16 -8.67 -5.08
CA TYR A 222 9.28 -8.12 -6.43
C TYR A 222 10.28 -8.87 -7.30
N ASP A 223 11.43 -9.26 -6.76
CA ASP A 223 12.42 -10.07 -7.47
C ASP A 223 11.81 -11.38 -8.00
N LYS A 224 11.07 -12.07 -7.15
CA LYS A 224 10.34 -13.30 -7.54
C LYS A 224 9.21 -13.00 -8.50
N ALA A 225 8.50 -11.89 -8.31
CA ALA A 225 7.36 -11.52 -9.14
C ALA A 225 7.78 -11.20 -10.58
N MET A 226 8.94 -10.58 -10.79
CA MET A 226 9.50 -10.35 -12.13
C MET A 226 9.69 -11.67 -12.89
N ILE A 227 10.22 -12.70 -12.21
CA ILE A 227 10.43 -14.04 -12.80
C ILE A 227 9.09 -14.66 -13.19
N VAL A 228 8.09 -14.58 -12.31
CA VAL A 228 6.73 -15.10 -12.58
C VAL A 228 6.11 -14.40 -13.78
N TYR A 229 6.16 -13.06 -13.80
CA TYR A 229 5.58 -12.24 -14.85
C TYR A 229 6.19 -12.57 -16.22
N ALA A 230 7.53 -12.63 -16.30
CA ALA A 230 8.24 -13.01 -17.52
C ALA A 230 7.84 -14.41 -18.00
N THR A 231 7.78 -15.37 -17.08
CA THR A 231 7.46 -16.78 -17.38
C THR A 231 6.04 -16.91 -17.93
N LYS A 232 5.07 -16.26 -17.28
CA LYS A 232 3.66 -16.25 -17.70
C LYS A 232 3.50 -15.61 -19.07
N LYS A 233 4.14 -14.46 -19.30
CA LYS A 233 4.11 -13.76 -20.59
C LYS A 233 4.66 -14.63 -21.73
N VAL A 234 5.81 -15.28 -21.52
CA VAL A 234 6.37 -16.23 -22.50
C VAL A 234 5.44 -17.41 -22.77
N ALA A 235 4.76 -17.92 -21.73
CA ALA A 235 3.80 -19.01 -21.90
C ALA A 235 2.64 -18.59 -22.84
N TYR A 236 2.03 -17.42 -22.62
CA TYR A 236 0.99 -16.88 -23.50
C TYR A 236 1.44 -16.74 -24.95
N ASN A 237 2.65 -16.21 -25.17
CA ASN A 237 3.19 -16.06 -26.52
C ASN A 237 3.37 -17.42 -27.22
N LYS A 238 3.77 -18.46 -26.48
CA LYS A 238 3.87 -19.83 -27.03
C LYS A 238 2.49 -20.40 -27.38
N TYR A 239 1.49 -20.24 -26.51
CA TYR A 239 0.12 -20.71 -26.77
C TYR A 239 -0.49 -20.06 -28.01
N ASN A 240 -0.33 -18.75 -28.17
CA ASN A 240 -0.86 -18.03 -29.35
C ASN A 240 -0.19 -18.48 -30.65
N ASN A 241 1.12 -18.75 -30.63
CA ASN A 241 1.85 -19.23 -31.81
C ASN A 241 1.51 -20.69 -32.16
N SER A 242 1.20 -21.55 -31.17
CA SER A 242 0.79 -22.94 -31.43
C SER A 242 -0.63 -23.05 -32.00
N SER A 243 -1.55 -22.15 -31.63
CA SER A 243 -2.95 -22.17 -32.09
C SER A 243 -3.11 -21.71 -33.55
N GLN A 244 -2.15 -20.93 -34.08
CA GLN A 244 -2.13 -20.51 -35.49
C GLN A 244 -1.56 -21.58 -36.43
N GLY A 245 -0.88 -22.62 -35.92
CA GLY A 245 -0.26 -23.68 -36.72
C GLY A 245 -1.19 -24.82 -37.17
N THR A 246 -2.45 -24.85 -36.72
CA THR A 246 -3.39 -25.97 -36.97
C THR A 246 -4.48 -25.69 -38.02
N GLN A 247 -4.47 -24.54 -38.69
CA GLN A 247 -5.42 -24.23 -39.79
C GLN A 247 -4.72 -24.20 -41.15
N GLN A 248 -4.03 -25.27 -41.56
CA GLN A 248 -3.56 -25.40 -42.94
C GLN A 248 -3.33 -26.85 -43.39
N SER A 249 -4.38 -27.69 -43.45
CA SER A 249 -4.44 -28.84 -44.38
C SER A 249 -5.81 -29.52 -44.41
N CYS A 250 -6.79 -28.89 -45.05
CA CYS A 250 -7.96 -29.61 -45.61
C CYS A 250 -8.42 -28.85 -46.86
N ALA A 251 -7.64 -28.95 -47.94
CA ALA A 251 -8.13 -28.62 -49.27
C ALA A 251 -8.84 -29.88 -49.82
N PRO A 252 -10.13 -29.80 -50.22
CA PRO A 252 -10.78 -30.92 -50.87
C PRO A 252 -10.25 -31.06 -52.30
N ALA A 253 -9.91 -32.30 -52.67
CA ALA A 253 -9.57 -32.72 -54.03
C ALA A 253 -10.83 -32.89 -54.89
#